data_AF-A0A959ZTV5-F1
#
_entry.id   AF-A0A959ZTV5-F1
#
_cell.length_a   1.000
_cell.length_b   1.000
_cell.length_c   1.000
_cell.angle_alpha   90.00
_cell.angle_beta   90.00
_cell.angle_gamma   90.00
#
_symmetry.space_group_name_H-M   'P 1'
#
loop_
_entity.id
_entity.type
_entity.pdbx_description
1 polymer ?
#
loop_
_entity_poly.entity_id
_entity_poly.type
_entity_poly.pdbx_seq_one_letter_code
_entity_poly.pdbx_strand_id
1 'polypeptide(L)'
;MARRLHRDAGRMGRRSPDLGRWVVARVPPGGVAELRARPGVGAATVIQDTPPAPPQDICRTIPAGFGRPPVDIGSGLVPDLDQFDDVRRAFGMTSMPLGGQGAGIRVADIEYEWEPDHIELADRGLSKPRHDPQTPPQNVSHGTSALALIGGAADGEGITGLASAAELLPITPWSGSTYSPATAIASAADQLRPGDVMLIEQQSHQRGPADTGAYGEAVAAAIAAATAKGIVVVLPAGNGGGNIADYGVPATDTALVVGGGETNNGDGVLGRRSSLSNAGARIDVQGPAHAVVTGTSTPSYYGFLLVGGATPRRAYTHCFNGTSSASAAVAGAVAAIQGLALQRRGAPFTPAEIRQRLVLTGRPQPDPENGWVGPIPQVVAAADLDPPSAPAISAPLGGAVAAGRLQVRWTSGVDGPGGSGAGVDRVLLDGAVAAELPNGAGTIAVTIGAGPHTITVQSFDLAGNASERSVVVTGVAQKTSTPVPVSTTAPDPPSVRANQRPAGVLRRAAWNRSRGLLVLRVRAVRGATVRVAGRKRPLRRGLVLVRLRRPAARVVQVRAQGYAAVRYRVAVRRPGRAVVRLLSGGRRLQR
;
A
#
# COMPACT_ATOMS: atom_id res chain seq x y z
N MET A 1 36.60 14.34 4.42
CA MET A 1 35.99 15.69 4.63
C MET A 1 34.54 15.50 5.03
N ALA A 2 34.16 15.82 6.27
CA ALA A 2 32.77 15.74 6.72
C ALA A 2 32.08 17.09 6.45
N ARG A 3 31.07 17.13 5.56
CA ARG A 3 30.21 18.31 5.40
C ARG A 3 29.01 18.17 6.34
N ARG A 4 28.81 19.16 7.22
CA ARG A 4 27.62 19.29 8.07
C ARG A 4 26.43 19.73 7.22
N LEU A 5 25.31 19.04 7.35
CA LEU A 5 24.01 19.44 6.80
C LEU A 5 23.25 20.20 7.91
N HIS A 6 22.80 21.43 7.62
CA HIS A 6 22.04 22.26 8.56
C HIS A 6 20.51 22.07 8.40
N ARG A 7 19.80 22.35 9.50
CA ARG A 7 18.36 22.12 9.77
C ARG A 7 17.48 23.31 9.36
N ASP A 8 16.22 23.04 9.00
CA ASP A 8 15.05 23.25 9.88
C ASP A 8 13.72 22.95 9.16
N ALA A 9 12.83 22.20 9.80
CA ALA A 9 11.39 22.21 9.49
C ALA A 9 10.59 21.73 10.73
N GLY A 10 9.98 22.68 11.43
CA GLY A 10 9.11 22.43 12.58
C GLY A 10 7.63 22.51 12.22
N ARG A 11 6.89 21.41 12.43
CA ARG A 11 5.56 21.28 13.09
C ARG A 11 4.79 20.06 12.56
N MET A 12 4.85 18.96 13.30
CA MET A 12 3.72 18.12 13.75
C MET A 12 4.25 16.84 14.39
N GLY A 13 4.09 16.70 15.72
CA GLY A 13 3.90 15.45 16.48
C GLY A 13 4.95 14.32 16.49
N ARG A 14 5.81 14.18 15.49
CA ARG A 14 6.93 13.22 15.45
C ARG A 14 8.19 14.00 15.07
N ARG A 15 9.26 13.90 15.87
CA ARG A 15 10.55 14.53 15.51
C ARG A 15 10.99 13.97 14.16
N SER A 16 11.15 14.84 13.16
CA SER A 16 11.77 14.45 11.89
C SER A 16 13.15 13.85 12.18
N PRO A 17 13.54 12.73 11.56
CA PRO A 17 14.86 12.15 11.79
C PRO A 17 15.95 13.15 11.47
N ASP A 18 16.88 13.37 12.41
CA ASP A 18 18.02 14.26 12.20
C ASP A 18 19.03 13.56 11.28
N LEU A 19 18.98 13.88 9.98
CA LEU A 19 19.88 13.29 8.97
C LEU A 19 21.36 13.61 9.25
N GLY A 20 21.66 14.65 10.04
CA GLY A 20 23.01 14.98 10.49
C GLY A 20 23.62 13.95 11.43
N ARG A 21 22.87 12.91 11.84
CA ARG A 21 23.34 11.79 12.65
C ARG A 21 23.95 10.65 11.82
N TRP A 22 23.81 10.68 10.51
CA TRP A 22 24.35 9.65 9.60
C TRP A 22 25.55 10.20 8.85
N VAL A 23 26.65 9.47 8.87
CA VAL A 23 27.89 9.85 8.16
C VAL A 23 28.38 8.65 7.38
N VAL A 24 28.66 8.85 6.09
CA VAL A 24 29.40 7.87 5.29
C VAL A 24 30.89 8.19 5.38
N ALA A 25 31.70 7.20 5.73
CA ALA A 25 33.15 7.34 5.86
C ALA A 25 33.86 6.16 5.21
N ARG A 26 34.97 6.44 4.51
CA ARG A 26 35.92 5.40 4.11
C ARG A 26 36.81 5.07 5.29
N VAL A 27 36.91 3.79 5.60
CA VAL A 27 37.77 3.28 6.66
C VAL A 27 38.64 2.16 6.12
N PRO A 28 39.86 1.98 6.65
CA PRO A 28 40.69 0.83 6.29
C PRO A 28 40.00 -0.50 6.67
N PRO A 29 40.44 -1.65 6.10
CA PRO A 29 39.98 -2.96 6.53
C PRO A 29 40.02 -3.10 8.07
N GLY A 30 38.92 -3.55 8.68
CA GLY A 30 38.78 -3.63 10.15
C GLY A 30 38.32 -2.35 10.85
N GLY A 31 38.42 -1.18 10.21
CA GLY A 31 38.09 0.12 10.82
C GLY A 31 36.61 0.30 11.22
N VAL A 32 35.70 -0.53 10.71
CA VAL A 32 34.29 -0.55 11.17
C VAL A 32 34.18 -1.04 12.62
N ALA A 33 35.00 -2.02 13.03
CA ALA A 33 35.01 -2.49 14.42
C ALA A 33 35.52 -1.39 15.36
N GLU A 34 36.54 -0.66 14.94
CA GLU A 34 37.06 0.50 15.68
C GLU A 34 36.02 1.62 15.80
N LEU A 35 35.28 1.92 14.73
CA LEU A 35 34.20 2.91 14.79
C LEU A 35 33.10 2.49 15.77
N ARG A 36 32.70 1.22 15.79
CA ARG A 36 31.71 0.70 16.75
C ARG A 36 32.15 0.84 18.21
N ALA A 37 33.46 0.80 18.45
CA ALA A 37 34.03 0.94 19.80
C ALA A 37 34.10 2.40 20.27
N ARG A 38 33.89 3.39 19.39
CA ARG A 38 33.99 4.82 19.75
C ARG A 38 32.73 5.30 20.49
N PRO A 39 32.88 6.02 21.62
CA PRO A 39 31.76 6.67 22.29
C PRO A 39 30.98 7.59 21.34
N GLY A 40 29.65 7.47 21.32
CA GLY A 40 28.76 8.26 20.48
C GLY A 40 28.44 7.66 19.11
N VAL A 41 29.09 6.58 18.70
CA VAL A 41 28.72 5.82 17.49
C VAL A 41 27.65 4.79 17.85
N GLY A 42 26.40 5.05 17.45
CA GLY A 42 25.29 4.14 17.71
C GLY A 42 25.34 2.85 16.89
N ALA A 43 25.81 2.94 15.64
CA ALA A 43 26.03 1.81 14.75
C ALA A 43 27.04 2.20 13.65
N ALA A 44 27.79 1.22 13.15
CA ALA A 44 28.61 1.36 11.94
C ALA A 44 28.56 0.05 11.16
N THR A 45 28.47 0.11 9.84
CA THR A 45 28.40 -1.06 8.98
C THR A 45 29.09 -0.78 7.65
N VAL A 46 29.60 -1.85 7.04
CA VAL A 46 30.13 -1.78 5.68
C VAL A 46 28.95 -1.64 4.73
N ILE A 47 29.02 -0.65 3.84
CA ILE A 47 28.14 -0.54 2.69
C ILE A 47 28.83 -1.32 1.57
N GLN A 48 28.12 -2.24 0.93
CA GLN A 48 28.62 -2.86 -0.28
C GLN A 48 28.39 -1.88 -1.43
N ASP A 49 29.45 -1.62 -2.20
CA ASP A 49 29.47 -0.55 -3.20
C ASP A 49 29.03 -1.04 -4.60
N THR A 50 28.77 -2.33 -4.81
CA THR A 50 28.43 -2.82 -6.16
C THR A 50 26.91 -2.90 -6.35
N PRO A 51 26.33 -2.14 -7.29
CA PRO A 51 24.91 -2.24 -7.61
C PRO A 51 24.50 -3.68 -7.92
N PRO A 52 23.46 -4.25 -7.28
CA PRO A 52 22.99 -5.57 -7.63
C PRO A 52 22.29 -5.52 -9.00
N ALA A 53 22.71 -6.36 -9.93
CA ALA A 53 22.10 -6.47 -11.26
C ALA A 53 20.59 -6.80 -11.18
N PRO A 54 19.79 -6.39 -12.19
CA PRO A 54 18.38 -6.75 -12.27
C PRO A 54 18.20 -8.28 -12.38
N PRO A 55 16.99 -8.81 -12.07
CA PRO A 55 16.68 -10.23 -12.28
C PRO A 55 16.73 -10.61 -13.76
N GLN A 56 16.76 -11.92 -14.05
CA GLN A 56 16.72 -12.45 -15.42
C GLN A 56 15.53 -11.89 -16.21
N ASP A 57 15.78 -11.50 -17.45
CA ASP A 57 14.80 -10.86 -18.32
C ASP A 57 13.67 -11.81 -18.72
N ILE A 58 12.44 -11.30 -18.64
CA ILE A 58 11.24 -11.97 -19.11
C ILE A 58 10.61 -11.04 -20.14
N CYS A 59 10.86 -11.36 -21.40
CA CYS A 59 10.50 -10.55 -22.55
C CYS A 59 9.04 -10.76 -22.98
N ARG A 60 8.48 -9.71 -23.61
CA ARG A 60 7.18 -9.78 -24.26
C ARG A 60 7.17 -10.77 -25.43
N THR A 61 6.10 -11.53 -25.56
CA THR A 61 5.78 -12.24 -26.80
C THR A 61 5.38 -11.23 -27.86
N ILE A 62 6.21 -11.12 -28.89
CA ILE A 62 6.00 -10.16 -29.97
C ILE A 62 4.90 -10.64 -30.92
N PRO A 63 3.89 -9.81 -31.24
CA PRO A 63 2.84 -10.15 -32.19
C PRO A 63 3.40 -10.56 -33.56
N ALA A 64 2.70 -11.49 -34.21
CA ALA A 64 3.00 -11.84 -35.59
C ALA A 64 2.90 -10.59 -36.49
N GLY A 65 3.90 -10.39 -37.35
CA GLY A 65 3.95 -9.24 -38.27
C GLY A 65 4.75 -8.02 -37.78
N PHE A 66 5.15 -7.95 -36.51
CA PHE A 66 6.01 -6.85 -36.02
C PHE A 66 7.48 -6.97 -36.50
N GLY A 67 7.90 -8.17 -36.89
CA GLY A 67 9.30 -8.48 -37.17
C GLY A 67 9.99 -9.17 -35.99
N ARG A 68 11.12 -9.85 -36.25
CA ARG A 68 11.88 -10.55 -35.22
C ARG A 68 12.81 -9.55 -34.52
N PRO A 69 12.71 -9.38 -33.18
CA PRO A 69 13.60 -8.49 -32.46
C PRO A 69 15.07 -8.95 -32.45
N PRO A 70 16.04 -8.02 -32.39
CA PRO A 70 15.82 -6.57 -32.56
C PRO A 70 15.47 -6.22 -34.00
N VAL A 71 14.48 -5.34 -34.17
CA VAL A 71 14.22 -4.73 -35.48
C VAL A 71 15.09 -3.48 -35.59
N ASP A 72 15.95 -3.44 -36.61
CA ASP A 72 16.76 -2.25 -36.91
C ASP A 72 15.95 -1.24 -37.71
N ILE A 73 15.68 -0.08 -37.11
CA ILE A 73 14.94 1.03 -37.71
C ILE A 73 15.88 2.07 -38.36
N GLY A 74 17.19 1.85 -38.30
CA GLY A 74 18.21 2.76 -38.83
C GLY A 74 18.06 4.19 -38.27
N SER A 75 18.21 5.18 -39.14
CA SER A 75 18.00 6.60 -38.82
C SER A 75 16.60 7.12 -39.20
N GLY A 76 15.68 6.23 -39.61
CA GLY A 76 14.31 6.59 -39.97
C GLY A 76 13.45 6.91 -38.74
N LEU A 77 12.23 7.40 -38.95
CA LEU A 77 11.26 7.67 -37.88
C LEU A 77 11.07 6.44 -36.98
N VAL A 78 10.95 6.67 -35.67
CA VAL A 78 10.63 5.58 -34.75
C VAL A 78 9.14 5.26 -34.90
N PRO A 79 8.74 4.00 -35.15
CA PRO A 79 7.33 3.67 -35.21
C PRO A 79 6.67 3.88 -33.85
N ASP A 80 5.39 4.27 -33.87
CA ASP A 80 4.54 4.28 -32.68
C ASP A 80 4.38 2.84 -32.12
N LEU A 81 4.61 2.70 -30.81
CA LEU A 81 4.54 1.45 -30.06
C LEU A 81 3.28 1.32 -29.21
N ASP A 82 2.23 2.12 -29.46
CA ASP A 82 0.93 2.11 -28.75
C ASP A 82 0.25 0.72 -28.64
N GLN A 83 0.53 -0.18 -29.58
CA GLN A 83 0.08 -1.58 -29.48
C GLN A 83 0.59 -2.27 -28.19
N PHE A 84 1.72 -1.82 -27.66
CA PHE A 84 2.33 -2.30 -26.41
C PHE A 84 1.98 -1.46 -25.19
N ASP A 85 1.01 -0.54 -25.27
CA ASP A 85 0.60 0.32 -24.15
C ASP A 85 -0.27 -0.39 -23.08
N ASP A 86 0.04 -1.65 -22.78
CA ASP A 86 -0.74 -2.45 -21.84
C ASP A 86 -0.53 -2.05 -20.37
N VAL A 87 0.57 -1.37 -20.04
CA VAL A 87 0.80 -0.80 -18.71
C VAL A 87 -0.22 0.29 -18.40
N ARG A 88 -0.38 1.28 -19.29
CA ARG A 88 -1.38 2.34 -19.13
C ARG A 88 -2.79 1.77 -19.14
N ARG A 89 -3.09 0.79 -20.02
CA ARG A 89 -4.37 0.07 -20.01
C ARG A 89 -4.64 -0.66 -18.69
N ALA A 90 -3.64 -1.35 -18.14
CA ALA A 90 -3.77 -2.07 -16.87
C ALA A 90 -4.06 -1.12 -15.69
N PHE A 91 -3.55 0.12 -15.76
CA PHE A 91 -3.76 1.16 -14.75
C PHE A 91 -5.01 2.02 -14.99
N GLY A 92 -5.83 1.66 -15.99
CA GLY A 92 -7.07 2.38 -16.30
C GLY A 92 -6.85 3.74 -16.95
N MET A 93 -5.73 3.92 -17.67
CA MET A 93 -5.33 5.19 -18.29
C MET A 93 -5.66 5.28 -19.79
N THR A 94 -6.71 4.57 -20.23
CA THR A 94 -7.15 4.57 -21.65
C THR A 94 -7.79 5.88 -22.09
N SER A 95 -8.42 6.60 -21.17
CA SER A 95 -8.98 7.93 -21.39
C SER A 95 -8.68 8.78 -20.17
N MET A 96 -7.69 9.66 -20.31
CA MET A 96 -7.20 10.48 -19.21
C MET A 96 -7.82 11.87 -19.27
N PRO A 97 -8.40 12.38 -18.16
CA PRO A 97 -8.83 13.76 -18.11
C PRO A 97 -7.66 14.75 -18.24
N LEU A 98 -7.97 16.01 -18.55
CA LEU A 98 -7.00 17.11 -18.48
C LEU A 98 -6.27 17.11 -17.14
N GLY A 99 -4.93 17.27 -17.18
CA GLY A 99 -4.04 17.13 -16.02
C GLY A 99 -3.48 15.72 -15.83
N GLY A 100 -4.06 14.71 -16.49
CA GLY A 100 -3.67 13.30 -16.40
C GLY A 100 -2.28 12.93 -16.93
N GLN A 101 -1.60 13.86 -17.59
CA GLN A 101 -0.24 13.69 -18.08
C GLN A 101 0.81 14.07 -17.03
N GLY A 102 0.41 14.53 -15.83
CA GLY A 102 1.35 14.87 -14.74
C GLY A 102 1.98 16.26 -14.83
N ALA A 103 1.39 17.17 -15.61
CA ALA A 103 1.87 18.55 -15.71
C ALA A 103 1.93 19.23 -14.33
N GLY A 104 3.04 19.93 -14.06
CA GLY A 104 3.29 20.60 -12.78
C GLY A 104 3.84 19.69 -11.68
N ILE A 105 4.01 18.39 -11.95
CA ILE A 105 4.62 17.42 -11.03
C ILE A 105 6.05 17.15 -11.46
N ARG A 106 6.94 17.07 -10.47
CA ARG A 106 8.31 16.58 -10.64
C ARG A 106 8.43 15.14 -10.13
N VAL A 107 9.12 14.30 -10.89
CA VAL A 107 9.47 12.92 -10.52
C VAL A 107 10.98 12.82 -10.41
N ALA A 108 11.49 12.73 -9.18
CA ALA A 108 12.89 12.40 -8.96
C ALA A 108 13.09 10.89 -9.02
N ASP A 109 14.14 10.44 -9.69
CA ASP A 109 14.52 9.04 -9.78
C ASP A 109 15.93 8.83 -9.20
N ILE A 110 16.03 8.11 -8.09
CA ILE A 110 17.32 7.78 -7.48
C ILE A 110 17.92 6.57 -8.21
N GLU A 111 18.72 6.85 -9.22
CA GLU A 111 19.16 5.91 -10.24
C GLU A 111 20.66 6.01 -10.51
N TYR A 112 21.29 4.88 -10.85
CA TYR A 112 22.73 4.80 -11.07
C TYR A 112 23.18 5.57 -12.31
N GLU A 113 22.57 5.29 -13.46
CA GLU A 113 22.91 5.83 -14.78
C GLU A 113 21.69 5.92 -15.71
N TRP A 114 21.77 6.76 -16.74
CA TRP A 114 20.73 6.93 -17.76
C TRP A 114 21.31 7.57 -19.03
N GLU A 115 20.65 7.42 -20.17
CA GLU A 115 20.99 8.10 -21.42
C GLU A 115 20.11 9.36 -21.54
N PRO A 116 20.65 10.56 -21.22
CA PRO A 116 19.87 11.80 -21.22
C PRO A 116 19.43 12.21 -22.62
N ASP A 117 20.14 11.76 -23.66
CA ASP A 117 19.86 12.13 -25.04
C ASP A 117 19.06 11.03 -25.78
N HIS A 118 18.44 10.09 -25.07
CA HIS A 118 17.52 9.12 -25.66
C HIS A 118 16.36 9.88 -26.30
N ILE A 119 15.84 9.45 -27.45
CA ILE A 119 14.82 10.20 -28.20
C ILE A 119 13.59 10.54 -27.35
N GLU A 120 13.14 9.61 -26.50
CA GLU A 120 12.05 9.81 -25.52
C GLU A 120 12.32 10.86 -24.43
N LEU A 121 13.59 11.21 -24.20
CA LEU A 121 14.07 11.99 -23.06
C LEU A 121 14.84 13.25 -23.47
N ALA A 122 15.24 13.38 -24.74
CA ALA A 122 16.18 14.40 -25.20
C ALA A 122 15.71 15.83 -24.92
N ASP A 123 14.41 16.10 -25.10
CA ASP A 123 13.82 17.42 -24.87
C ASP A 123 13.52 17.71 -23.39
N ARG A 124 13.84 16.79 -22.48
CA ARG A 124 13.62 16.94 -21.04
C ARG A 124 14.75 17.69 -20.33
N GLY A 125 15.89 17.94 -21.00
CA GLY A 125 17.03 18.63 -20.41
C GLY A 125 17.64 17.91 -19.20
N LEU A 126 17.65 16.57 -19.23
CA LEU A 126 18.14 15.77 -18.11
C LEU A 126 19.63 16.04 -17.85
N SER A 127 20.01 16.10 -16.58
CA SER A 127 21.43 16.14 -16.23
C SER A 127 22.15 14.89 -16.75
N LYS A 128 23.45 14.99 -17.09
CA LYS A 128 24.22 13.80 -17.45
C LYS A 128 24.49 12.96 -16.19
N PRO A 129 24.41 11.62 -16.27
CA PRO A 129 24.76 10.80 -15.13
C PRO A 129 26.23 10.99 -14.80
N ARG A 130 26.55 10.90 -13.51
CA ARG A 130 27.93 10.79 -13.07
C ARG A 130 28.31 9.32 -13.07
N HIS A 131 29.14 8.93 -14.05
CA HIS A 131 29.67 7.58 -14.11
C HIS A 131 30.58 7.30 -12.91
N ASP A 132 30.34 6.17 -12.23
CA ASP A 132 31.25 5.59 -11.26
C ASP A 132 31.75 4.24 -11.78
N PRO A 133 33.07 3.96 -11.78
CA PRO A 133 33.61 2.70 -12.30
C PRO A 133 33.09 1.44 -11.60
N GLN A 134 32.52 1.56 -10.39
CA GLN A 134 31.88 0.45 -9.68
C GLN A 134 30.48 0.13 -10.21
N THR A 135 29.89 1.03 -11.00
CA THR A 135 28.59 0.84 -11.64
C THR A 135 28.77 0.03 -12.93
N PRO A 136 28.15 -1.15 -13.06
CA PRO A 136 28.15 -1.86 -14.33
C PRO A 136 27.64 -0.98 -15.48
N PRO A 137 28.33 -0.95 -16.64
CA PRO A 137 27.94 -0.09 -17.77
C PRO A 137 26.49 -0.29 -18.24
N GLN A 138 25.94 -1.48 -18.06
CA GLN A 138 24.56 -1.80 -18.46
C GLN A 138 23.51 -1.03 -17.65
N ASN A 139 23.85 -0.40 -16.52
CA ASN A 139 22.88 0.37 -15.74
C ASN A 139 22.30 1.56 -16.51
N VAL A 140 22.99 2.09 -17.52
CA VAL A 140 22.42 3.09 -18.42
C VAL A 140 21.08 2.64 -19.01
N SER A 141 20.93 1.34 -19.31
CA SER A 141 19.68 0.76 -19.81
C SER A 141 18.57 0.71 -18.76
N HIS A 142 18.91 0.51 -17.48
CA HIS A 142 17.95 0.43 -16.38
C HIS A 142 17.29 1.78 -16.15
N GLY A 143 18.10 2.83 -15.92
CA GLY A 143 17.57 4.17 -15.69
C GLY A 143 16.87 4.77 -16.89
N THR A 144 17.39 4.54 -18.10
CA THR A 144 16.68 4.96 -19.34
C THR A 144 15.31 4.30 -19.44
N SER A 145 15.20 3.01 -19.09
CA SER A 145 13.94 2.27 -19.09
C SER A 145 12.93 2.82 -18.08
N ALA A 146 13.37 3.11 -16.86
CA ALA A 146 12.54 3.70 -15.82
C ALA A 146 12.05 5.10 -16.19
N LEU A 147 12.97 5.99 -16.61
CA LEU A 147 12.66 7.37 -16.97
C LEU A 147 11.73 7.46 -18.19
N ALA A 148 11.97 6.65 -19.24
CA ALA A 148 11.11 6.63 -20.42
C ALA A 148 9.71 6.06 -20.09
N LEU A 149 9.61 5.04 -19.24
CA LEU A 149 8.31 4.52 -18.81
C LEU A 149 7.51 5.58 -18.03
N ILE A 150 8.19 6.37 -17.18
CA ILE A 150 7.55 7.44 -16.41
C ILE A 150 7.15 8.60 -17.32
N GLY A 151 8.09 9.12 -18.12
CA GLY A 151 7.96 10.41 -18.79
C GLY A 151 8.48 10.44 -20.22
N GLY A 152 8.38 9.33 -20.97
CA GLY A 152 8.55 9.32 -22.42
C GLY A 152 7.65 10.35 -23.09
N ALA A 153 8.08 10.85 -24.25
CA ALA A 153 7.39 11.90 -24.98
C ALA A 153 6.00 11.40 -25.44
N ALA A 154 5.07 12.33 -25.66
CA ALA A 154 3.75 12.02 -26.21
C ALA A 154 3.63 12.69 -27.58
N ASP A 155 4.47 12.26 -28.51
CA ASP A 155 4.66 12.84 -29.84
C ASP A 155 4.28 11.88 -31.00
N GLY A 156 3.86 10.67 -30.66
CA GLY A 156 3.48 9.63 -31.64
C GLY A 156 4.67 8.84 -32.19
N GLU A 157 5.85 8.97 -31.58
CA GLU A 157 7.02 8.13 -31.84
C GLU A 157 7.33 7.27 -30.61
N GLY A 158 7.71 6.01 -30.81
CA GLY A 158 8.09 5.16 -29.69
C GLY A 158 6.95 4.92 -28.70
N ILE A 159 7.18 5.18 -27.41
CA ILE A 159 6.21 4.96 -26.33
C ILE A 159 5.70 6.28 -25.75
N THR A 160 4.43 6.32 -25.33
CA THR A 160 3.95 7.40 -24.46
C THR A 160 4.17 7.06 -22.98
N GLY A 161 4.95 7.88 -22.27
CA GLY A 161 5.16 7.73 -20.83
C GLY A 161 3.85 7.84 -20.01
N LEU A 162 3.82 7.26 -18.80
CA LEU A 162 2.63 7.32 -17.93
C LEU A 162 2.28 8.77 -17.51
N ALA A 163 3.30 9.59 -17.27
CA ALA A 163 3.20 11.01 -16.92
C ALA A 163 4.07 11.84 -17.88
N SER A 164 3.71 11.80 -19.16
CA SER A 164 4.47 12.44 -20.25
C SER A 164 4.62 13.96 -20.13
N ALA A 165 3.92 14.66 -19.25
CA ALA A 165 4.09 16.09 -18.98
C ALA A 165 4.77 16.38 -17.63
N ALA A 166 5.18 15.36 -16.88
CA ALA A 166 5.95 15.53 -15.65
C ALA A 166 7.40 15.96 -15.95
N GLU A 167 7.99 16.72 -15.03
CA GLU A 167 9.42 17.02 -15.05
C GLU A 167 10.19 15.85 -14.43
N LEU A 168 11.23 15.37 -15.12
CA LEU A 168 12.06 14.26 -14.65
C LEU A 168 13.36 14.79 -14.02
N LEU A 169 13.71 14.27 -12.84
CA LEU A 169 14.92 14.65 -12.10
C LEU A 169 15.70 13.39 -11.69
N PRO A 170 16.50 12.78 -12.58
CA PRO A 170 17.36 11.67 -12.20
C PRO A 170 18.49 12.15 -11.30
N ILE A 171 18.75 11.42 -10.21
CA ILE A 171 19.76 11.74 -9.20
C ILE A 171 20.54 10.48 -8.86
N THR A 172 21.86 10.59 -8.99
CA THR A 172 22.75 9.46 -8.69
C THR A 172 22.87 9.20 -7.18
N PRO A 173 22.89 7.92 -6.72
CA PRO A 173 23.20 7.57 -5.34
C PRO A 173 24.68 7.79 -4.98
N TRP A 174 25.52 8.24 -5.92
CA TRP A 174 26.96 8.39 -5.76
C TRP A 174 27.41 9.81 -5.39
N SER A 175 28.13 9.95 -4.27
CA SER A 175 28.83 11.20 -3.90
C SER A 175 30.34 10.98 -3.93
N GLY A 176 31.03 11.47 -4.98
CA GLY A 176 32.36 10.93 -5.28
C GLY A 176 32.26 9.43 -5.57
N SER A 177 33.29 8.64 -5.27
CA SER A 177 33.19 7.18 -5.38
C SER A 177 32.63 6.52 -4.11
N THR A 178 31.55 7.08 -3.58
CA THR A 178 30.95 6.64 -2.31
C THR A 178 29.45 6.52 -2.48
N TYR A 179 28.95 5.29 -2.30
CA TYR A 179 27.55 4.96 -2.42
C TYR A 179 26.78 5.48 -1.19
N SER A 180 25.80 6.36 -1.42
CA SER A 180 24.99 6.97 -0.36
C SER A 180 23.57 7.32 -0.83
N PRO A 181 22.67 6.33 -0.96
CA PRO A 181 21.27 6.58 -1.32
C PRO A 181 20.56 7.57 -0.39
N ALA A 182 20.86 7.54 0.92
CA ALA A 182 20.27 8.47 1.87
C ALA A 182 20.62 9.95 1.57
N THR A 183 21.85 10.22 1.12
CA THR A 183 22.27 11.57 0.73
C THR A 183 21.60 12.00 -0.58
N ALA A 184 21.49 11.08 -1.54
CA ALA A 184 20.77 11.33 -2.79
C ALA A 184 19.28 11.62 -2.56
N ILE A 185 18.63 10.86 -1.68
CA ILE A 185 17.23 11.10 -1.24
C ILE A 185 17.10 12.50 -0.61
N ALA A 186 18.02 12.89 0.27
CA ALA A 186 18.00 14.22 0.87
C ALA A 186 18.17 15.33 -0.19
N SER A 187 19.14 15.17 -1.10
CA SER A 187 19.40 16.11 -2.19
C SER A 187 18.24 16.22 -3.18
N ALA A 188 17.54 15.10 -3.42
CA ALA A 188 16.32 15.07 -4.21
C ALA A 188 15.20 15.81 -3.49
N ALA A 189 14.99 15.51 -2.21
CA ALA A 189 13.96 16.15 -1.39
C ALA A 189 14.10 17.67 -1.37
N ASP A 190 15.31 18.23 -1.36
CA ASP A 190 15.55 19.68 -1.40
C ASP A 190 15.03 20.34 -2.69
N GLN A 191 14.99 19.60 -3.79
CA GLN A 191 14.53 20.05 -5.11
C GLN A 191 13.06 19.72 -5.39
N LEU A 192 12.39 19.02 -4.48
CA LEU A 192 10.98 18.62 -4.59
C LEU A 192 10.09 19.40 -3.63
N ARG A 193 8.81 19.49 -3.99
CA ARG A 193 7.74 20.17 -3.25
C ARG A 193 6.68 19.16 -2.80
N PRO A 194 5.76 19.53 -1.89
CA PRO A 194 4.62 18.69 -1.57
C PRO A 194 3.88 18.26 -2.85
N GLY A 195 3.56 16.97 -2.97
CA GLY A 195 2.90 16.39 -4.15
C GLY A 195 3.84 15.78 -5.18
N ASP A 196 5.09 16.20 -5.24
CA ASP A 196 6.08 15.61 -6.14
C ASP A 196 6.39 14.15 -5.75
N VAL A 197 6.94 13.40 -6.71
CA VAL A 197 7.21 11.97 -6.57
C VAL A 197 8.71 11.74 -6.47
N MET A 198 9.12 10.84 -5.58
CA MET A 198 10.49 10.37 -5.50
C MET A 198 10.50 8.85 -5.63
N LEU A 199 10.97 8.36 -6.76
CA LEU A 199 11.23 6.96 -7.00
C LEU A 199 12.63 6.61 -6.51
N ILE A 200 12.74 5.53 -5.73
CA ILE A 200 14.02 5.00 -5.30
C ILE A 200 14.26 3.69 -6.06
N GLU A 201 14.84 3.76 -7.26
CA GLU A 201 15.23 2.58 -8.07
C GLU A 201 16.49 1.90 -7.52
N GLN A 202 16.43 1.54 -6.24
CA GLN A 202 17.49 0.88 -5.51
C GLN A 202 16.90 -0.31 -4.77
N GLN A 203 17.58 -1.46 -4.84
CA GLN A 203 17.30 -2.61 -3.97
C GLN A 203 18.48 -2.81 -3.01
N SER A 204 18.22 -3.37 -1.83
CA SER A 204 19.31 -3.81 -0.96
C SER A 204 20.05 -4.99 -1.58
N HIS A 205 21.31 -5.19 -1.19
CA HIS A 205 22.10 -6.35 -1.62
C HIS A 205 21.47 -7.69 -1.21
N GLN A 206 20.62 -7.66 -0.18
CA GLN A 206 19.85 -8.82 0.24
C GLN A 206 18.64 -9.09 -0.67
N ARG A 207 18.45 -8.31 -1.74
CA ARG A 207 17.30 -8.35 -2.66
C ARG A 207 15.97 -7.93 -2.01
N GLY A 208 16.04 -7.17 -0.92
CA GLY A 208 14.90 -6.49 -0.30
C GLY A 208 14.82 -5.01 -0.73
N PRO A 209 13.87 -4.24 -0.17
CA PRO A 209 13.81 -2.80 -0.39
C PRO A 209 15.09 -2.09 0.10
N ALA A 210 15.42 -0.92 -0.46
CA ALA A 210 16.61 -0.16 -0.09
C ALA A 210 16.61 0.41 1.34
N ASP A 211 15.45 0.47 2.00
CA ASP A 211 15.33 0.89 3.41
C ASP A 211 15.54 -0.27 4.41
N THR A 212 16.04 -1.41 3.92
CA THR A 212 16.46 -2.55 4.73
C THR A 212 17.95 -2.86 4.57
N GLY A 213 18.47 -3.78 5.39
CA GLY A 213 19.88 -4.17 5.36
C GLY A 213 20.83 -3.09 5.89
N ALA A 214 22.08 -3.14 5.45
CA ALA A 214 23.20 -2.39 6.04
C ALA A 214 23.00 -0.86 6.03
N TYR A 215 22.54 -0.28 4.92
CA TYR A 215 22.29 1.17 4.84
C TYR A 215 20.81 1.54 5.07
N GLY A 216 19.97 0.56 5.40
CA GLY A 216 18.52 0.70 5.46
C GLY A 216 18.03 1.72 6.48
N GLU A 217 18.66 1.82 7.67
CA GLU A 217 18.23 2.78 8.69
C GLU A 217 18.42 4.25 8.25
N ALA A 218 19.53 4.55 7.57
CA ALA A 218 19.78 5.89 7.03
C ALA A 218 18.82 6.23 5.88
N VAL A 219 18.54 5.27 5.00
CA VAL A 219 17.56 5.41 3.93
C VAL A 219 16.16 5.58 4.49
N ALA A 220 15.73 4.76 5.45
CA ALA A 220 14.45 4.88 6.14
C ALA A 220 14.27 6.27 6.79
N ALA A 221 15.33 6.80 7.41
CA ALA A 221 15.32 8.15 7.98
C ALA A 221 15.13 9.23 6.89
N ALA A 222 15.84 9.12 5.77
CA ALA A 222 15.73 10.06 4.65
C ALA A 222 14.35 10.00 3.98
N ILE A 223 13.80 8.79 3.79
CA ILE A 223 12.44 8.56 3.31
C ILE A 223 11.42 9.22 4.24
N ALA A 224 11.53 9.00 5.55
CA ALA A 224 10.62 9.61 6.52
C ALA A 224 10.66 11.15 6.48
N ALA A 225 11.85 11.74 6.32
CA ALA A 225 12.00 13.19 6.18
C ALA A 225 11.38 13.71 4.87
N ALA A 226 11.62 13.04 3.74
CA ALA A 226 11.01 13.39 2.45
C ALA A 226 9.48 13.29 2.50
N THR A 227 8.94 12.20 3.05
CA THR A 227 7.49 12.05 3.22
C THR A 227 6.90 13.11 4.14
N ALA A 228 7.60 13.52 5.20
CA ALA A 228 7.16 14.59 6.08
C ALA A 228 7.12 15.97 5.37
N LYS A 229 7.92 16.17 4.31
CA LYS A 229 7.83 17.34 3.40
C LYS A 229 6.63 17.27 2.43
N GLY A 230 5.88 16.16 2.43
CA GLY A 230 4.75 15.94 1.54
C GLY A 230 5.11 15.30 0.20
N ILE A 231 6.33 14.79 0.05
CA ILE A 231 6.79 14.07 -1.15
C ILE A 231 6.29 12.64 -1.11
N VAL A 232 5.75 12.14 -2.22
CA VAL A 232 5.35 10.73 -2.35
C VAL A 232 6.57 9.90 -2.70
N VAL A 233 7.07 9.13 -1.74
CA VAL A 233 8.22 8.24 -1.97
C VAL A 233 7.73 6.87 -2.42
N VAL A 234 8.24 6.38 -3.55
CA VAL A 234 7.93 5.06 -4.15
C VAL A 234 9.15 4.17 -4.06
N LEU A 235 8.97 2.94 -3.54
CA LEU A 235 10.06 2.02 -3.24
C LEU A 235 9.73 0.61 -3.78
N PRO A 236 10.57 0.00 -4.62
CA PRO A 236 10.40 -1.39 -5.05
C PRO A 236 10.51 -2.36 -3.85
N ALA A 237 9.69 -3.41 -3.88
CA ALA A 237 9.71 -4.45 -2.84
C ALA A 237 10.97 -5.34 -2.87
N GLY A 238 11.73 -5.30 -3.96
CA GLY A 238 12.92 -6.11 -4.19
C GLY A 238 12.63 -7.46 -4.85
N ASN A 239 13.67 -8.00 -5.48
CA ASN A 239 13.59 -9.16 -6.39
C ASN A 239 14.10 -10.46 -5.75
N GLY A 240 13.72 -10.72 -4.50
CA GLY A 240 14.17 -11.87 -3.72
C GLY A 240 13.28 -13.11 -3.81
N GLY A 241 12.08 -13.00 -4.39
CA GLY A 241 11.10 -14.09 -4.46
C GLY A 241 10.57 -14.56 -3.09
N GLY A 242 10.88 -13.85 -2.01
CA GLY A 242 10.61 -14.26 -0.63
C GLY A 242 9.49 -13.47 0.05
N ASN A 243 9.33 -13.70 1.35
CA ASN A 243 8.54 -12.81 2.19
C ASN A 243 9.35 -11.53 2.46
N ILE A 244 8.79 -10.36 2.17
CA ILE A 244 9.47 -9.07 2.33
C ILE A 244 9.99 -8.85 3.76
N ALA A 245 9.31 -9.42 4.77
CA ALA A 245 9.72 -9.31 6.17
C ALA A 245 11.03 -10.04 6.49
N ASP A 246 11.45 -11.00 5.65
CA ASP A 246 12.68 -11.76 5.86
C ASP A 246 13.94 -10.96 5.49
N TYR A 247 13.78 -9.84 4.76
CA TYR A 247 14.87 -8.94 4.33
C TYR A 247 15.09 -7.76 5.28
N GLY A 248 14.36 -7.72 6.39
CA GLY A 248 14.41 -6.66 7.39
C GLY A 248 13.12 -5.85 7.49
N VAL A 249 12.99 -5.11 8.58
CA VAL A 249 11.87 -4.19 8.81
C VAL A 249 12.44 -2.78 8.85
N PRO A 250 11.99 -1.88 7.96
CA PRO A 250 12.49 -0.51 7.95
C PRO A 250 12.09 0.22 9.23
N ALA A 251 12.89 1.23 9.59
CA ALA A 251 12.62 2.07 10.76
C ALA A 251 11.35 2.94 10.60
N THR A 252 10.85 3.08 9.37
CA THR A 252 9.63 3.83 9.02
C THR A 252 8.75 3.03 8.05
N ASP A 253 7.45 3.32 8.00
CA ASP A 253 6.50 2.75 7.05
C ASP A 253 5.96 3.81 6.06
N THR A 254 6.70 4.89 5.83
CA THR A 254 6.21 6.10 5.13
C THR A 254 6.32 6.07 3.61
N ALA A 255 7.16 5.22 3.01
CA ALA A 255 7.19 5.01 1.55
C ALA A 255 6.04 4.15 1.05
N LEU A 256 5.55 4.39 -0.17
CA LEU A 256 4.70 3.47 -0.91
C LEU A 256 5.55 2.30 -1.43
N VAL A 257 5.31 1.08 -0.93
CA VAL A 257 6.08 -0.10 -1.33
C VAL A 257 5.37 -0.84 -2.45
N VAL A 258 6.09 -1.10 -3.54
CA VAL A 258 5.54 -1.62 -4.79
C VAL A 258 6.01 -3.05 -5.06
N GLY A 259 5.05 -3.98 -5.14
CA GLY A 259 5.29 -5.35 -5.54
C GLY A 259 5.26 -5.56 -7.06
N GLY A 260 5.83 -6.67 -7.50
CA GLY A 260 5.83 -7.09 -8.89
C GLY A 260 4.68 -8.04 -9.21
N GLY A 261 3.78 -7.59 -10.08
CA GLY A 261 2.70 -8.39 -10.68
C GLY A 261 3.05 -8.93 -12.05
N GLU A 262 2.51 -10.08 -12.39
CA GLU A 262 2.55 -10.66 -13.73
C GLU A 262 1.73 -9.81 -14.71
N THR A 263 2.13 -9.79 -15.98
CA THR A 263 1.39 -9.20 -17.10
C THR A 263 0.67 -10.28 -17.90
N ASN A 264 -0.25 -9.90 -18.80
CA ASN A 264 -0.89 -10.85 -19.73
C ASN A 264 0.05 -11.20 -20.89
N ASN A 265 1.21 -11.76 -20.56
CA ASN A 265 2.24 -12.17 -21.52
C ASN A 265 2.40 -13.69 -21.46
N GLY A 266 2.14 -14.39 -22.58
CA GLY A 266 2.04 -15.85 -22.58
C GLY A 266 0.95 -16.34 -21.61
N ASP A 267 1.32 -17.26 -20.71
CA ASP A 267 0.42 -17.80 -19.67
C ASP A 267 0.30 -16.92 -18.41
N GLY A 268 0.89 -15.72 -18.44
CA GLY A 268 0.84 -14.76 -17.33
C GLY A 268 -0.59 -14.29 -17.05
N VAL A 269 -0.95 -14.21 -15.77
CA VAL A 269 -2.26 -13.72 -15.31
C VAL A 269 -2.08 -12.35 -14.69
N LEU A 270 -2.61 -11.31 -15.34
CA LEU A 270 -2.45 -9.92 -14.91
C LEU A 270 -2.74 -9.72 -13.40
N GLY A 271 -1.74 -9.22 -12.69
CA GLY A 271 -1.82 -8.90 -11.26
C GLY A 271 -1.63 -10.08 -10.32
N ARG A 272 -1.44 -11.30 -10.83
CA ARG A 272 -0.90 -12.38 -10.00
C ARG A 272 0.52 -12.00 -9.59
N ARG A 273 0.95 -12.36 -8.39
CA ARG A 273 2.34 -12.14 -7.97
C ARG A 273 3.32 -12.77 -8.97
N SER A 274 4.35 -12.01 -9.34
CA SER A 274 5.49 -12.57 -10.06
C SER A 274 6.44 -13.32 -9.13
N SER A 275 7.00 -14.44 -9.63
CA SER A 275 7.88 -15.33 -8.85
C SER A 275 9.16 -14.63 -8.37
N LEU A 276 9.63 -13.62 -9.11
CA LEU A 276 10.79 -12.79 -8.73
C LEU A 276 10.47 -11.81 -7.61
N SER A 277 9.21 -11.38 -7.47
CA SER A 277 8.84 -10.32 -6.54
C SER A 277 8.86 -10.84 -5.11
N ASN A 278 9.39 -10.03 -4.19
CA ASN A 278 9.07 -10.19 -2.78
C ASN A 278 7.57 -9.99 -2.54
N ALA A 279 7.05 -10.57 -1.47
CA ALA A 279 5.64 -10.52 -1.11
C ALA A 279 5.43 -10.34 0.39
N GLY A 280 4.31 -9.75 0.80
CA GLY A 280 3.91 -9.68 2.20
C GLY A 280 3.20 -8.39 2.55
N ALA A 281 2.66 -8.33 3.77
CA ALA A 281 1.72 -7.30 4.21
C ALA A 281 2.27 -5.86 4.22
N ARG A 282 3.58 -5.66 4.02
CA ARG A 282 4.18 -4.32 3.88
C ARG A 282 3.96 -3.71 2.49
N ILE A 283 3.72 -4.54 1.48
CA ILE A 283 3.52 -4.08 0.10
C ILE A 283 2.14 -3.45 -0.02
N ASP A 284 2.11 -2.23 -0.54
CA ASP A 284 0.91 -1.40 -0.64
C ASP A 284 0.16 -1.70 -1.95
N VAL A 285 0.85 -1.64 -3.09
CA VAL A 285 0.29 -1.84 -4.44
C VAL A 285 1.29 -2.57 -5.35
N GLN A 286 0.87 -2.95 -6.56
CA GLN A 286 1.74 -3.59 -7.55
C GLN A 286 1.77 -2.87 -8.90
N GLY A 287 2.85 -3.12 -9.66
CA GLY A 287 2.97 -2.79 -11.07
C GLY A 287 3.47 -3.99 -11.90
N PRO A 288 3.59 -3.85 -13.23
CA PRO A 288 4.06 -4.92 -14.10
C PRO A 288 5.53 -5.26 -13.83
N ALA A 289 5.82 -6.53 -13.57
CA ALA A 289 7.16 -7.00 -13.19
C ALA A 289 7.97 -7.60 -14.34
N HIS A 290 7.42 -7.62 -15.55
CA HIS A 290 8.06 -8.15 -16.74
C HIS A 290 7.33 -7.74 -18.02
N ALA A 291 7.98 -8.01 -19.16
CA ALA A 291 7.46 -7.74 -20.50
C ALA A 291 7.07 -6.27 -20.74
N VAL A 292 7.65 -5.33 -19.98
CA VAL A 292 7.39 -3.90 -20.17
C VAL A 292 8.17 -3.40 -21.37
N VAL A 293 7.46 -2.76 -22.30
CA VAL A 293 8.05 -2.08 -23.45
C VAL A 293 8.33 -0.64 -23.06
N THR A 294 9.57 -0.19 -23.27
CA THR A 294 10.03 1.17 -22.94
C THR A 294 11.32 1.49 -23.69
N GLY A 295 11.73 2.76 -23.70
CA GLY A 295 13.06 3.17 -24.16
C GLY A 295 14.16 2.50 -23.35
N THR A 296 15.34 2.31 -23.94
CA THR A 296 16.50 1.70 -23.27
C THR A 296 17.78 2.27 -23.87
N SER A 297 18.95 1.78 -23.47
CA SER A 297 20.22 2.24 -24.01
C SER A 297 21.23 1.10 -24.13
N THR A 298 22.31 1.32 -24.87
CA THR A 298 23.42 0.37 -25.02
C THR A 298 24.62 0.83 -24.17
N PRO A 299 25.31 -0.09 -23.46
CA PRO A 299 25.02 -1.52 -23.33
C PRO A 299 23.77 -1.77 -22.46
N SER A 300 23.06 -2.88 -22.71
CA SER A 300 21.77 -3.18 -22.07
C SER A 300 21.80 -4.45 -21.24
N TYR A 301 21.05 -4.46 -20.13
CA TYR A 301 20.69 -5.70 -19.43
C TYR A 301 19.59 -6.48 -20.16
N TYR A 302 18.80 -5.79 -20.98
CA TYR A 302 17.57 -6.29 -21.55
C TYR A 302 17.70 -6.58 -23.04
N GLY A 303 16.99 -7.60 -23.51
CA GLY A 303 16.78 -7.82 -24.93
C GLY A 303 16.16 -6.60 -25.63
N PHE A 304 16.66 -6.27 -26.81
CA PHE A 304 16.17 -5.14 -27.60
C PHE A 304 14.92 -5.52 -28.39
N LEU A 305 13.93 -4.63 -28.42
CA LEU A 305 12.79 -4.63 -29.32
C LEU A 305 13.16 -3.94 -30.64
N LEU A 306 13.59 -2.68 -30.55
CA LEU A 306 14.03 -1.85 -31.66
C LEU A 306 15.45 -1.32 -31.39
N VAL A 307 16.22 -1.13 -32.44
CA VAL A 307 17.53 -0.43 -32.41
C VAL A 307 17.65 0.51 -33.61
N GLY A 308 18.26 1.67 -33.44
CA GLY A 308 18.59 2.58 -34.54
C GLY A 308 20.05 2.42 -34.97
N GLY A 309 20.41 1.30 -35.59
CA GLY A 309 21.80 0.94 -35.88
C GLY A 309 22.68 0.90 -34.62
N ALA A 310 23.88 1.49 -34.68
CA ALA A 310 24.81 1.55 -33.54
C ALA A 310 24.48 2.63 -32.50
N THR A 311 23.34 3.34 -32.62
CA THR A 311 23.03 4.48 -31.75
C THR A 311 22.32 4.06 -30.45
N PRO A 312 22.90 4.35 -29.25
CA PRO A 312 22.27 4.01 -27.95
C PRO A 312 20.92 4.72 -27.72
N ARG A 313 20.70 5.85 -28.39
CA ARG A 313 19.62 6.81 -28.11
C ARG A 313 18.28 6.50 -28.77
N ARG A 314 18.22 5.43 -29.56
CA ARG A 314 17.05 5.01 -30.35
C ARG A 314 16.71 3.54 -30.10
N ALA A 315 17.02 3.06 -28.89
CA ALA A 315 16.85 1.67 -28.54
C ALA A 315 15.61 1.49 -27.67
N TYR A 316 14.80 0.48 -27.97
CA TYR A 316 13.65 0.12 -27.15
C TYR A 316 13.82 -1.30 -26.66
N THR A 317 13.38 -1.61 -25.45
CA THR A 317 13.31 -2.98 -24.93
C THR A 317 11.86 -3.44 -24.88
N HIS A 318 11.68 -4.76 -24.83
CA HIS A 318 10.42 -5.41 -24.53
C HIS A 318 10.53 -6.30 -23.30
N CYS A 319 11.57 -6.09 -22.48
CA CYS A 319 11.95 -6.97 -21.39
C CYS A 319 12.25 -6.22 -20.08
N PHE A 320 11.91 -4.93 -19.97
CA PHE A 320 12.08 -4.24 -18.69
C PHE A 320 11.22 -4.94 -17.63
N ASN A 321 11.83 -5.26 -16.49
CA ASN A 321 11.30 -6.23 -15.55
C ASN A 321 11.72 -5.93 -14.11
N GLY A 322 11.35 -6.85 -13.23
CA GLY A 322 11.62 -6.74 -11.80
C GLY A 322 10.58 -5.89 -11.08
N THR A 323 10.74 -5.76 -9.77
CA THR A 323 10.02 -4.73 -9.02
C THR A 323 10.39 -3.32 -9.48
N SER A 324 11.50 -3.14 -10.21
CA SER A 324 11.92 -1.87 -10.82
C SER A 324 10.93 -1.37 -11.87
N SER A 325 10.55 -2.22 -12.84
CA SER A 325 9.52 -1.85 -13.81
C SER A 325 8.16 -1.58 -13.15
N ALA A 326 7.87 -2.30 -12.07
CA ALA A 326 6.67 -2.09 -11.29
C ALA A 326 6.67 -0.74 -10.55
N SER A 327 7.77 -0.38 -9.86
CA SER A 327 7.89 0.89 -9.13
C SER A 327 7.95 2.10 -10.04
N ALA A 328 8.66 2.01 -11.16
CA ALA A 328 8.67 3.06 -12.18
C ALA A 328 7.27 3.32 -12.75
N ALA A 329 6.53 2.26 -13.11
CA ALA A 329 5.14 2.40 -13.54
C ALA A 329 4.28 3.07 -12.45
N VAL A 330 4.39 2.62 -11.19
CA VAL A 330 3.61 3.22 -10.09
C VAL A 330 4.01 4.68 -9.85
N ALA A 331 5.28 5.06 -9.98
CA ALA A 331 5.71 6.45 -9.87
C ALA A 331 5.07 7.33 -10.95
N GLY A 332 5.04 6.86 -12.21
CA GLY A 332 4.31 7.53 -13.28
C GLY A 332 2.81 7.64 -13.01
N ALA A 333 2.18 6.58 -12.49
CA ALA A 333 0.76 6.60 -12.09
C ALA A 333 0.49 7.63 -10.97
N VAL A 334 1.36 7.72 -9.97
CA VAL A 334 1.25 8.72 -8.89
C VAL A 334 1.39 10.12 -9.46
N ALA A 335 2.35 10.37 -10.37
CA ALA A 335 2.52 11.67 -10.99
C ALA A 335 1.27 12.09 -11.79
N ALA A 336 0.66 11.16 -12.52
CA ALA A 336 -0.62 11.38 -13.20
C ALA A 336 -1.76 11.72 -12.21
N ILE A 337 -1.88 11.01 -11.09
CA ILE A 337 -2.88 11.30 -10.04
C ILE A 337 -2.66 12.69 -9.46
N GLN A 338 -1.41 13.06 -9.19
CA GLN A 338 -1.08 14.37 -8.62
C GLN A 338 -1.33 15.50 -9.62
N GLY A 339 -1.05 15.30 -10.91
CA GLY A 339 -1.40 16.24 -11.98
C GLY A 339 -2.92 16.46 -12.09
N LEU A 340 -3.72 15.39 -12.00
CA LEU A 340 -5.18 15.49 -11.92
C LEU A 340 -5.64 16.26 -10.67
N ALA A 341 -5.02 16.00 -9.52
CA ALA A 341 -5.33 16.70 -8.27
C ALA A 341 -5.02 18.21 -8.38
N LEU A 342 -3.84 18.58 -8.90
CA LEU A 342 -3.51 19.97 -9.15
C LEU A 342 -4.53 20.65 -10.06
N GLN A 343 -4.90 20.00 -11.16
CA GLN A 343 -5.83 20.55 -12.13
C GLN A 343 -7.26 20.73 -11.57
N ARG A 344 -7.73 19.80 -10.72
CA ARG A 344 -9.15 19.75 -10.30
C ARG A 344 -9.42 20.32 -8.91
N ARG A 345 -8.48 20.21 -7.96
CA ARG A 345 -8.61 20.75 -6.59
C ARG A 345 -7.60 21.85 -6.24
N GLY A 346 -6.68 22.18 -7.14
CA GLY A 346 -5.68 23.25 -6.93
C GLY A 346 -4.54 22.90 -5.97
N ALA A 347 -4.51 21.67 -5.44
CA ALA A 347 -3.47 21.20 -4.53
C ALA A 347 -3.27 19.68 -4.69
N PRO A 348 -2.03 19.17 -4.54
CA PRO A 348 -1.79 17.74 -4.62
C PRO A 348 -2.34 17.01 -3.39
N PHE A 349 -2.50 15.70 -3.49
CA PHE A 349 -2.76 14.82 -2.35
C PHE A 349 -1.49 14.65 -1.51
N THR A 350 -1.67 14.46 -0.21
CA THR A 350 -0.60 14.05 0.70
C THR A 350 -0.14 12.61 0.41
N PRO A 351 1.06 12.21 0.85
CA PRO A 351 1.52 10.83 0.68
C PRO A 351 0.60 9.77 1.31
N ALA A 352 -0.03 10.10 2.45
CA ALA A 352 -0.99 9.21 3.10
C ALA A 352 -2.28 9.05 2.29
N GLU A 353 -2.81 10.15 1.73
CA GLU A 353 -3.96 10.12 0.83
C GLU A 353 -3.66 9.31 -0.43
N ILE A 354 -2.50 9.51 -1.07
CA ILE A 354 -2.09 8.73 -2.25
C ILE A 354 -2.06 7.23 -1.94
N ARG A 355 -1.40 6.82 -0.85
CA ARG A 355 -1.37 5.40 -0.46
C ARG A 355 -2.79 4.86 -0.26
N GLN A 356 -3.62 5.57 0.51
CA GLN A 356 -4.98 5.12 0.79
C GLN A 356 -5.79 4.97 -0.50
N ARG A 357 -5.75 5.98 -1.39
CA ARG A 357 -6.47 5.99 -2.66
C ARG A 357 -6.03 4.82 -3.54
N LEU A 358 -4.73 4.66 -3.76
CA LEU A 358 -4.19 3.56 -4.56
C LEU A 358 -4.59 2.17 -4.03
N VAL A 359 -4.57 1.97 -2.70
CA VAL A 359 -4.93 0.69 -2.07
C VAL A 359 -6.43 0.43 -2.16
N LEU A 360 -7.28 1.44 -1.93
CA LEU A 360 -8.72 1.26 -1.86
C LEU A 360 -9.39 1.20 -3.23
N THR A 361 -8.89 1.95 -4.22
CA THR A 361 -9.48 2.02 -5.56
C THR A 361 -8.84 1.04 -6.56
N GLY A 362 -7.71 0.44 -6.18
CA GLY A 362 -6.97 -0.47 -7.05
C GLY A 362 -7.76 -1.75 -7.37
N ARG A 363 -7.52 -2.30 -8.56
CA ARG A 363 -8.08 -3.61 -8.95
C ARG A 363 -7.50 -4.69 -8.04
N PRO A 364 -8.34 -5.49 -7.35
CA PRO A 364 -7.88 -6.49 -6.39
C PRO A 364 -6.91 -7.50 -7.01
N GLN A 365 -5.90 -7.91 -6.23
CA GLN A 365 -4.96 -8.96 -6.61
C GLN A 365 -5.68 -10.32 -6.75
N PRO A 366 -5.47 -11.08 -7.83
CA PRO A 366 -5.83 -12.49 -7.88
C PRO A 366 -4.94 -13.35 -6.96
N ASP A 367 -5.54 -14.40 -6.40
CA ASP A 367 -4.88 -15.44 -5.59
C ASP A 367 -3.94 -14.90 -4.47
N PRO A 368 -4.36 -13.91 -3.65
CA PRO A 368 -3.48 -13.24 -2.67
C PRO A 368 -2.90 -14.17 -1.61
N GLU A 369 -3.50 -15.34 -1.39
CA GLU A 369 -2.95 -16.38 -0.51
C GLU A 369 -1.62 -16.98 -1.00
N ASN A 370 -1.28 -16.79 -2.28
CA ASN A 370 -0.02 -17.26 -2.87
C ASN A 370 1.07 -16.17 -2.90
N GLY A 371 0.87 -15.10 -2.14
CA GLY A 371 1.83 -14.03 -1.94
C GLY A 371 1.20 -12.69 -2.27
N TRP A 372 1.07 -11.85 -1.25
CA TRP A 372 0.53 -10.50 -1.39
C TRP A 372 1.55 -9.55 -2.02
N VAL A 373 1.17 -8.93 -3.13
CA VAL A 373 1.88 -7.83 -3.81
C VAL A 373 1.00 -6.58 -3.96
N GLY A 374 -0.24 -6.59 -3.47
CA GLY A 374 -1.13 -5.43 -3.49
C GLY A 374 -2.05 -5.37 -4.71
N PRO A 375 -3.05 -4.46 -4.73
CA PRO A 375 -3.90 -4.24 -5.89
C PRO A 375 -3.16 -3.49 -7.01
N ILE A 376 -3.67 -3.61 -8.25
CA ILE A 376 -3.18 -2.84 -9.40
C ILE A 376 -3.80 -1.44 -9.34
N PRO A 377 -3.00 -0.34 -9.34
CA PRO A 377 -3.52 1.03 -9.38
C PRO A 377 -4.58 1.24 -10.44
N GLN A 378 -5.58 2.07 -10.14
CA GLN A 378 -6.57 2.56 -11.10
C GLN A 378 -6.53 4.10 -11.03
N VAL A 379 -5.82 4.73 -11.97
CA VAL A 379 -5.40 6.14 -11.86
C VAL A 379 -6.59 7.09 -11.77
N VAL A 380 -7.57 6.96 -12.66
CA VAL A 380 -8.76 7.83 -12.68
C VAL A 380 -9.57 7.67 -11.39
N ALA A 381 -9.79 6.42 -10.95
CA ALA A 381 -10.49 6.13 -9.70
C ALA A 381 -9.75 6.66 -8.47
N ALA A 382 -8.42 6.55 -8.42
CA ALA A 382 -7.61 7.08 -7.32
C ALA A 382 -7.63 8.62 -7.27
N ALA A 383 -7.74 9.28 -8.43
CA ALA A 383 -7.82 10.73 -8.57
C ALA A 383 -9.25 11.29 -8.43
N ASP A 384 -10.24 10.44 -8.16
CA ASP A 384 -11.63 10.83 -8.04
C ASP A 384 -11.86 11.80 -6.86
N LEU A 385 -12.61 12.86 -7.13
CA LEU A 385 -12.97 13.92 -6.19
C LEU A 385 -14.47 14.08 -6.04
N ASP A 386 -15.26 13.39 -6.86
CA ASP A 386 -16.70 13.54 -6.90
C ASP A 386 -17.30 12.63 -5.82
N PRO A 387 -18.09 13.16 -4.87
CA PRO A 387 -18.72 12.32 -3.86
C PRO A 387 -19.83 11.46 -4.48
N PRO A 388 -20.13 10.29 -3.89
CA PRO A 388 -21.30 9.52 -4.29
C PRO A 388 -22.58 10.33 -4.03
N SER A 389 -23.69 9.99 -4.68
CA SER A 389 -24.97 10.65 -4.42
C SER A 389 -25.38 10.55 -2.95
N ALA A 390 -26.12 11.53 -2.43
CA ALA A 390 -26.49 11.54 -1.00
C ALA A 390 -27.35 10.31 -0.64
N PRO A 391 -27.09 9.65 0.51
CA PRO A 391 -27.94 8.55 0.97
C PRO A 391 -29.36 9.04 1.28
N ALA A 392 -30.36 8.17 1.15
CA ALA A 392 -31.73 8.50 1.48
C ALA A 392 -32.18 7.75 2.75
N ILE A 393 -32.39 8.48 3.84
CA ILE A 393 -32.92 7.92 5.09
C ILE A 393 -34.42 7.70 4.93
N SER A 394 -34.86 6.45 5.00
CA SER A 394 -36.27 6.04 4.88
C SER A 394 -36.95 5.84 6.23
N ALA A 395 -36.18 5.64 7.30
CA ALA A 395 -36.68 5.66 8.67
C ALA A 395 -35.55 6.02 9.65
N PRO A 396 -35.78 6.85 10.68
CA PRO A 396 -36.97 7.69 10.86
C PRO A 396 -37.03 8.83 9.81
N LEU A 397 -38.23 9.35 9.53
CA LEU A 397 -38.40 10.53 8.67
C LEU A 397 -38.39 11.86 9.44
N GLY A 398 -38.12 11.78 10.76
CA GLY A 398 -38.07 12.90 11.69
C GLY A 398 -39.22 12.90 12.68
N GLY A 399 -39.21 13.88 13.59
CA GLY A 399 -40.28 14.09 14.56
C GLY A 399 -40.18 13.22 15.82
N ALA A 400 -41.30 13.09 16.54
CA ALA A 400 -41.35 12.38 17.81
C ALA A 400 -41.25 10.87 17.62
N VAL A 401 -40.32 10.24 18.33
CA VAL A 401 -40.14 8.77 18.35
C VAL A 401 -40.00 8.29 19.79
N ALA A 402 -40.30 7.03 20.08
CA ALA A 402 -40.10 6.49 21.42
C ALA A 402 -38.60 6.51 21.78
N ALA A 403 -38.27 7.06 22.95
CA ALA A 403 -36.92 6.95 23.49
C ALA A 403 -36.56 5.47 23.70
N GLY A 404 -35.30 5.10 23.45
CA GLY A 404 -34.82 3.72 23.47
C GLY A 404 -34.27 3.26 22.12
N ARG A 405 -34.50 1.99 21.78
CA ARG A 405 -33.94 1.38 20.57
C ARG A 405 -34.69 1.85 19.33
N LEU A 406 -34.01 2.57 18.46
CA LEU A 406 -34.55 3.12 17.21
C LEU A 406 -33.90 2.42 16.01
N GLN A 407 -34.71 1.99 15.05
CA GLN A 407 -34.22 1.48 13.77
C GLN A 407 -34.01 2.63 12.80
N VAL A 408 -32.80 2.69 12.24
CA VAL A 408 -32.41 3.58 11.16
C VAL A 408 -32.34 2.76 9.88
N ARG A 409 -33.02 3.19 8.83
CA ARG A 409 -33.03 2.56 7.51
C ARG A 409 -32.69 3.60 6.46
N TRP A 410 -31.89 3.21 5.47
CA TRP A 410 -31.49 4.09 4.38
C TRP A 410 -31.22 3.30 3.10
N THR A 411 -31.19 4.00 1.97
CA THR A 411 -30.51 3.56 0.76
C THR A 411 -29.18 4.28 0.65
N SER A 412 -28.11 3.55 0.35
CA SER A 412 -26.77 4.11 0.21
C SER A 412 -26.68 5.03 -1.00
N GLY A 413 -25.73 5.97 -0.94
CA GLY A 413 -25.28 6.72 -2.10
C GLY A 413 -24.76 5.80 -3.21
N VAL A 414 -25.04 6.20 -4.44
CA VAL A 414 -24.55 5.55 -5.66
C VAL A 414 -23.48 6.42 -6.27
N ASP A 415 -22.36 5.79 -6.59
CA ASP A 415 -21.27 6.43 -7.31
C ASP A 415 -21.46 6.24 -8.83
N GLY A 416 -21.19 7.30 -9.59
CA GLY A 416 -21.49 7.38 -11.01
C GLY A 416 -20.50 6.59 -11.89
N PRO A 417 -20.80 6.43 -13.19
CA PRO A 417 -19.83 5.91 -14.15
C PRO A 417 -18.56 6.77 -14.15
N GLY A 418 -17.40 6.14 -13.94
CA GLY A 418 -16.11 6.82 -13.86
C GLY A 418 -15.69 7.25 -12.44
N GLY A 419 -16.57 7.08 -11.45
CA GLY A 419 -16.23 7.23 -10.04
C GLY A 419 -15.39 6.06 -9.51
N SER A 420 -14.89 6.22 -8.30
CA SER A 420 -14.00 5.26 -7.64
C SER A 420 -14.67 3.98 -7.16
N GLY A 421 -16.01 3.93 -7.16
CA GLY A 421 -16.82 2.82 -6.71
C GLY A 421 -17.33 3.01 -5.28
N ALA A 422 -18.38 2.29 -4.91
CA ALA A 422 -19.01 2.42 -3.60
C ALA A 422 -18.14 1.85 -2.46
N GLY A 423 -17.93 2.65 -1.41
CA GLY A 423 -17.15 2.30 -0.24
C GLY A 423 -18.00 1.81 0.94
N VAL A 424 -18.12 2.65 1.98
CA VAL A 424 -18.82 2.33 3.24
C VAL A 424 -19.92 3.33 3.54
N ASP A 425 -20.89 2.92 4.33
CA ASP A 425 -21.83 3.83 4.98
C ASP A 425 -21.45 4.02 6.44
N ARG A 426 -21.44 5.27 6.91
CA ARG A 426 -21.22 5.63 8.31
C ARG A 426 -22.48 6.25 8.88
N VAL A 427 -22.95 5.71 10.00
CA VAL A 427 -24.09 6.25 10.74
C VAL A 427 -23.57 6.99 11.96
N LEU A 428 -23.96 8.25 12.13
CA LEU A 428 -23.65 9.08 13.28
C LEU A 428 -24.92 9.35 14.08
N LEU A 429 -24.79 9.32 15.40
CA LEU A 429 -25.80 9.79 16.35
C LEU A 429 -25.19 10.95 17.11
N ASP A 430 -25.79 12.13 17.00
CA ASP A 430 -25.33 13.37 17.64
C ASP A 430 -23.85 13.68 17.33
N GLY A 431 -23.45 13.44 16.08
CA GLY A 431 -22.07 13.63 15.61
C GLY A 431 -21.08 12.52 16.02
N ALA A 432 -21.49 11.54 16.83
CA ALA A 432 -20.66 10.40 17.20
C ALA A 432 -20.90 9.20 16.28
N VAL A 433 -19.83 8.53 15.83
CA VAL A 433 -19.93 7.33 14.98
C VAL A 433 -20.62 6.20 15.73
N ALA A 434 -21.86 5.91 15.35
CA ALA A 434 -22.64 4.78 15.86
C ALA A 434 -22.24 3.47 15.16
N ALA A 435 -21.99 3.53 13.85
CA ALA A 435 -21.46 2.41 13.08
C ALA A 435 -20.83 2.82 11.76
N GLU A 436 -20.00 1.91 11.25
CA GLU A 436 -19.51 1.91 9.88
C GLU A 436 -19.82 0.54 9.28
N LEU A 437 -20.45 0.54 8.11
CA LEU A 437 -21.07 -0.63 7.50
C LEU A 437 -20.67 -0.70 6.02
N PRO A 438 -20.62 -1.90 5.41
CA PRO A 438 -20.49 -2.00 3.97
C PRO A 438 -21.60 -1.22 3.27
N ASN A 439 -21.30 -0.59 2.15
CA ASN A 439 -22.32 0.00 1.28
C ASN A 439 -23.41 -1.05 0.95
N GLY A 440 -24.67 -0.62 0.94
CA GLY A 440 -25.83 -1.49 0.74
C GLY A 440 -26.35 -2.18 2.01
N ALA A 441 -25.76 -1.96 3.19
CA ALA A 441 -26.27 -2.54 4.45
C ALA A 441 -27.69 -2.04 4.79
N GLY A 442 -27.96 -0.76 4.55
CA GLY A 442 -29.29 -0.12 4.54
C GLY A 442 -30.08 -0.14 5.86
N THR A 443 -29.55 -0.70 6.96
CA THR A 443 -30.24 -0.70 8.25
C THR A 443 -29.31 -0.88 9.46
N ILE A 444 -29.63 -0.20 10.56
CA ILE A 444 -29.00 -0.38 11.88
C ILE A 444 -29.96 0.02 13.00
N ALA A 445 -29.78 -0.55 14.20
CA ALA A 445 -30.41 -0.03 15.40
C ALA A 445 -29.46 0.88 16.19
N VAL A 446 -29.90 2.10 16.50
CA VAL A 446 -29.26 3.02 17.46
C VAL A 446 -30.09 3.10 18.74
N THR A 447 -29.53 3.66 19.81
CA THR A 447 -30.27 3.90 21.06
C THR A 447 -30.26 5.39 21.34
N ILE A 448 -31.44 5.97 21.51
CA ILE A 448 -31.63 7.40 21.77
C ILE A 448 -32.25 7.62 23.15
N GLY A 449 -31.94 8.76 23.76
CA GLY A 449 -32.54 9.21 25.02
C GLY A 449 -33.84 10.00 24.78
N ALA A 450 -34.33 10.63 25.83
CA ALA A 450 -35.36 11.66 25.69
C ALA A 450 -34.74 12.98 25.23
N GLY A 451 -35.44 13.74 24.40
CA GLY A 451 -34.96 14.99 23.82
C GLY A 451 -34.52 14.87 22.36
N PRO A 452 -34.00 15.96 21.78
CA PRO A 452 -33.61 16.00 20.37
C PRO A 452 -32.34 15.19 20.12
N HIS A 453 -32.33 14.46 19.00
CA HIS A 453 -31.21 13.70 18.50
C HIS A 453 -31.07 13.89 16.99
N THR A 454 -29.84 14.02 16.51
CA THR A 454 -29.53 14.08 15.08
C THR A 454 -28.96 12.76 14.63
N ILE A 455 -29.58 12.16 13.62
CA ILE A 455 -29.10 10.94 12.97
C ILE A 455 -28.57 11.33 11.60
N THR A 456 -27.31 11.07 11.35
CA THR A 456 -26.66 11.34 10.06
C THR A 456 -26.23 10.01 9.44
N VAL A 457 -26.53 9.82 8.16
CA VAL A 457 -25.96 8.75 7.35
C VAL A 457 -25.04 9.40 6.33
N GLN A 458 -23.79 8.96 6.30
CA GLN A 458 -22.79 9.35 5.30
C GLN A 458 -22.52 8.14 4.39
N SER A 459 -22.52 8.33 3.08
CA SER A 459 -22.05 7.33 2.12
C SER A 459 -20.71 7.78 1.56
N PHE A 460 -19.74 6.87 1.58
CA PHE A 460 -18.38 7.07 1.08
C PHE A 460 -18.16 6.26 -0.20
N ASP A 461 -17.38 6.80 -1.12
CA ASP A 461 -16.78 6.05 -2.22
C ASP A 461 -15.44 5.40 -1.77
N LEU A 462 -14.72 4.74 -2.69
CA LEU A 462 -13.41 4.13 -2.43
C LEU A 462 -12.25 5.15 -2.41
N ALA A 463 -12.41 6.29 -3.06
CA ALA A 463 -11.47 7.42 -3.02
C ALA A 463 -11.51 8.20 -1.69
N GLY A 464 -12.56 7.97 -0.88
CA GLY A 464 -12.80 8.60 0.41
C GLY A 464 -13.65 9.87 0.35
N ASN A 465 -14.24 10.20 -0.80
CA ASN A 465 -15.21 11.29 -0.92
C ASN A 465 -16.55 10.83 -0.32
N ALA A 466 -17.31 11.78 0.23
CA ALA A 466 -18.52 11.46 0.98
C ALA A 466 -19.65 12.44 0.74
N SER A 467 -20.85 11.93 0.78
CA SER A 467 -22.09 12.70 0.86
C SER A 467 -22.89 12.26 2.08
N GLU A 468 -23.78 13.12 2.56
CA GLU A 468 -24.51 12.83 3.79
C GLU A 468 -25.96 13.30 3.77
N ARG A 469 -26.75 12.66 4.63
CA ARG A 469 -28.13 13.03 4.91
C ARG A 469 -28.36 12.96 6.40
N SER A 470 -29.06 13.96 6.94
CA SER A 470 -29.40 14.04 8.35
C SER A 470 -30.90 14.09 8.56
N VAL A 471 -31.37 13.53 9.68
CA VAL A 471 -32.73 13.63 10.18
C VAL A 471 -32.70 13.92 11.67
N VAL A 472 -33.57 14.82 12.13
CA VAL A 472 -33.73 15.15 13.55
C VAL A 472 -34.95 14.42 14.09
N VAL A 473 -34.76 13.69 15.19
CA VAL A 473 -35.84 13.05 15.94
C VAL A 473 -35.87 13.55 17.36
N THR A 474 -37.04 13.56 17.97
CA THR A 474 -37.21 13.87 19.39
C THR A 474 -37.64 12.62 20.11
N GLY A 475 -36.76 12.07 20.95
CA GLY A 475 -37.08 10.96 21.81
C GLY A 475 -38.08 11.37 22.88
N VAL A 476 -39.22 10.69 22.91
CA VAL A 476 -40.28 10.90 23.91
C VAL A 476 -40.22 9.75 24.90
N ALA A 477 -40.11 10.09 26.19
CA ALA A 477 -40.19 9.12 27.27
C ALA A 477 -41.55 8.42 27.19
N GLN A 478 -41.55 7.08 27.13
CA GLN A 478 -42.80 6.34 27.22
C GLN A 478 -43.38 6.55 28.63
N LYS A 479 -44.60 7.10 28.73
CA LYS A 479 -45.39 6.98 29.95
C LYS A 479 -45.60 5.49 30.19
N THR A 480 -44.98 4.94 31.22
CA THR A 480 -45.29 3.61 31.72
C THR A 480 -46.76 3.63 32.17
N SER A 481 -47.67 3.08 31.36
CA SER A 481 -48.98 2.68 31.87
C SER A 481 -48.73 1.63 32.94
N THR A 482 -49.10 1.93 34.18
CA THR A 482 -49.11 1.01 35.31
C THR A 482 -49.74 -0.33 34.90
N PRO A 483 -49.04 -1.48 35.04
CA PRO A 483 -49.66 -2.78 34.81
C PRO A 483 -50.67 -3.07 35.92
N VAL A 484 -51.85 -3.55 35.54
CA VAL A 484 -52.82 -4.20 36.44
C VAL A 484 -52.14 -5.44 37.05
N PRO A 485 -52.18 -5.66 38.38
CA PRO A 485 -51.46 -6.76 39.01
C PRO A 485 -52.23 -8.08 38.83
N VAL A 486 -51.64 -9.02 38.09
CA VAL A 486 -51.97 -10.45 38.22
C VAL A 486 -50.79 -11.15 38.88
N SER A 487 -51.06 -11.72 40.05
CA SER A 487 -50.11 -12.46 40.87
C SER A 487 -49.79 -13.80 40.23
N THR A 488 -48.52 -14.03 39.88
CA THR A 488 -47.88 -15.34 39.96
C THR A 488 -46.39 -15.17 40.30
N THR A 489 -45.96 -15.95 41.27
CA THR A 489 -44.64 -15.98 41.92
C THR A 489 -43.56 -16.63 41.06
N ALA A 490 -42.39 -15.97 40.92
CA ALA A 490 -41.00 -16.50 41.00
C ALA A 490 -39.99 -15.62 40.22
N PRO A 491 -38.68 -15.82 40.44
CA PRO A 491 -37.79 -15.04 41.30
C PRO A 491 -37.09 -13.87 40.58
N ASP A 492 -36.49 -12.97 41.36
CA ASP A 492 -35.85 -11.72 40.93
C ASP A 492 -35.07 -11.77 39.59
N PRO A 493 -35.31 -10.83 38.66
CA PRO A 493 -34.42 -10.65 37.52
C PRO A 493 -33.09 -10.04 37.99
N PRO A 494 -31.95 -10.62 37.58
CA PRO A 494 -30.64 -10.13 37.99
C PRO A 494 -30.36 -8.75 37.38
N SER A 495 -29.94 -7.83 38.26
CA SER A 495 -29.32 -6.52 37.97
C SER A 495 -28.69 -6.41 36.57
N VAL A 496 -29.17 -5.45 35.78
CA VAL A 496 -28.60 -5.07 34.47
C VAL A 496 -27.19 -4.51 34.69
N ARG A 497 -26.17 -5.28 34.27
CA ARG A 497 -24.76 -4.85 34.29
C ARG A 497 -24.44 -4.03 33.04
N ALA A 498 -24.12 -2.75 33.26
CA ALA A 498 -23.46 -1.87 32.30
C ALA A 498 -22.22 -2.51 31.66
N ASN A 499 -21.97 -2.20 30.38
CA ASN A 499 -20.74 -2.40 29.59
C ASN A 499 -19.68 -3.31 30.24
N GLN A 500 -19.89 -4.62 30.18
CA GLN A 500 -18.94 -5.57 30.76
C GLN A 500 -17.82 -5.88 29.77
N ARG A 501 -16.56 -5.70 30.19
CA ARG A 501 -15.37 -6.14 29.46
C ARG A 501 -15.46 -7.66 29.18
N PRO A 502 -14.94 -8.16 28.04
CA PRO A 502 -14.98 -9.59 27.71
C PRO A 502 -14.17 -10.42 28.72
N ALA A 503 -14.72 -11.57 29.13
CA ALA A 503 -14.06 -12.50 30.06
C ALA A 503 -12.76 -13.13 29.50
N GLY A 504 -12.52 -13.01 28.18
CA GLY A 504 -11.27 -13.39 27.54
C GLY A 504 -11.27 -13.16 26.04
N VAL A 505 -10.10 -13.30 25.41
CA VAL A 505 -9.90 -13.10 23.96
C VAL A 505 -9.03 -14.22 23.41
N LEU A 506 -9.45 -14.83 22.29
CA LEU A 506 -8.60 -15.73 21.51
C LEU A 506 -7.49 -14.92 20.84
N ARG A 507 -6.22 -15.21 21.13
CA ARG A 507 -5.08 -14.42 20.61
C ARG A 507 -4.37 -15.08 19.44
N ARG A 508 -4.34 -16.41 19.41
CA ARG A 508 -3.64 -17.17 18.37
C ARG A 508 -4.31 -18.53 18.17
N ALA A 509 -4.32 -18.99 16.93
CA ALA A 509 -4.62 -20.37 16.57
C ALA A 509 -3.47 -20.87 15.69
N ALA A 510 -2.84 -21.98 16.06
CA ALA A 510 -1.72 -22.55 15.32
C ALA A 510 -1.89 -24.05 15.16
N TRP A 511 -1.65 -24.55 13.95
CA TRP A 511 -1.69 -25.98 13.68
C TRP A 511 -0.35 -26.63 14.08
N ASN A 512 -0.37 -27.57 15.02
CA ASN A 512 0.81 -28.38 15.33
C ASN A 512 0.83 -29.58 14.36
N ARG A 513 1.75 -29.53 13.38
CA ARG A 513 1.88 -30.55 12.33
C ARG A 513 2.31 -31.91 12.90
N SER A 514 3.28 -31.95 13.81
CA SER A 514 3.81 -33.21 14.37
C SER A 514 2.82 -33.97 15.24
N ARG A 515 1.85 -33.30 15.85
CA ARG A 515 0.83 -33.93 16.72
C ARG A 515 -0.58 -33.97 16.12
N GLY A 516 -0.77 -33.42 14.92
CA GLY A 516 -2.08 -33.42 14.23
C GLY A 516 -3.20 -32.65 14.96
N LEU A 517 -2.86 -31.58 15.69
CA LEU A 517 -3.81 -30.85 16.54
C LEU A 517 -3.79 -29.34 16.27
N LEU A 518 -4.96 -28.70 16.29
CA LEU A 518 -5.03 -27.24 16.37
C LEU A 518 -4.85 -26.81 17.83
N VAL A 519 -3.93 -25.88 18.06
CA VAL A 519 -3.65 -25.28 19.37
C VAL A 519 -4.20 -23.86 19.40
N LEU A 520 -5.16 -23.61 20.29
CA LEU A 520 -5.71 -22.27 20.53
C LEU A 520 -5.10 -21.67 21.78
N ARG A 521 -4.71 -20.39 21.72
CA ARG A 521 -4.25 -19.61 22.87
C ARG A 521 -5.28 -18.55 23.22
N VAL A 522 -5.98 -18.77 24.33
CA VAL A 522 -7.02 -17.84 24.86
C VAL A 522 -6.47 -17.12 26.08
N ARG A 523 -6.44 -15.79 26.07
CA ARG A 523 -6.10 -14.95 27.23
C ARG A 523 -7.39 -14.60 27.97
N ALA A 524 -7.53 -15.05 29.21
CA ALA A 524 -8.72 -14.82 30.02
C ALA A 524 -8.43 -13.97 31.26
N VAL A 525 -9.45 -13.32 31.81
CA VAL A 525 -9.34 -12.55 33.06
C VAL A 525 -9.13 -13.49 34.26
N ARG A 526 -8.60 -12.95 35.37
CA ARG A 526 -8.36 -13.73 36.60
C ARG A 526 -9.71 -14.27 37.14
N GLY A 527 -9.74 -15.55 37.52
CA GLY A 527 -10.97 -16.23 37.97
C GLY A 527 -11.91 -16.71 36.85
N ALA A 528 -11.55 -16.51 35.57
CA ALA A 528 -12.34 -17.04 34.47
C ALA A 528 -12.40 -18.58 34.47
N THR A 529 -13.45 -19.13 33.87
CA THR A 529 -13.58 -20.55 33.55
C THR A 529 -13.68 -20.71 32.04
N VAL A 530 -12.78 -21.51 31.46
CA VAL A 530 -12.83 -21.88 30.04
C VAL A 530 -13.47 -23.26 29.90
N ARG A 531 -14.47 -23.36 29.02
CA ARG A 531 -15.12 -24.63 28.64
C ARG A 531 -14.90 -24.91 27.17
N VAL A 532 -14.57 -26.15 26.83
CA VAL A 532 -14.47 -26.63 25.44
C VAL A 532 -15.41 -27.80 25.29
N ALA A 533 -16.41 -27.67 24.42
CA ALA A 533 -17.47 -28.67 24.28
C ALA A 533 -18.19 -28.95 25.63
N GLY A 534 -18.42 -27.91 26.42
CA GLY A 534 -19.05 -28.02 27.75
C GLY A 534 -18.14 -28.44 28.90
N ARG A 535 -16.97 -29.05 28.64
CA ARG A 535 -16.04 -29.52 29.69
C ARG A 535 -15.07 -28.42 30.14
N LYS A 536 -14.91 -28.25 31.46
CA LYS A 536 -14.00 -27.27 32.08
C LYS A 536 -12.54 -27.59 31.75
N ARG A 537 -11.74 -26.55 31.45
CA ARG A 537 -10.30 -26.64 31.19
C ARG A 537 -9.53 -25.76 32.18
N PRO A 538 -8.41 -26.25 32.72
CA PRO A 538 -7.61 -25.48 33.67
C PRO A 538 -6.92 -24.31 32.97
N LEU A 539 -6.87 -23.16 33.65
CA LEU A 539 -6.09 -21.98 33.26
C LEU A 539 -4.69 -22.09 33.85
N ARG A 540 -3.65 -21.90 33.02
CA ARG A 540 -2.27 -21.77 33.49
C ARG A 540 -1.76 -20.38 33.11
N ARG A 541 -1.38 -19.56 34.10
CA ARG A 541 -0.93 -18.16 33.91
C ARG A 541 -1.89 -17.32 33.04
N GLY A 542 -3.21 -17.46 33.27
CA GLY A 542 -4.25 -16.71 32.52
C GLY A 542 -4.45 -17.16 31.07
N LEU A 543 -3.84 -18.29 30.66
CA LEU A 543 -3.94 -18.85 29.32
C LEU A 543 -4.52 -20.27 29.34
N VAL A 544 -5.33 -20.60 28.33
CA VAL A 544 -5.76 -21.98 28.06
C VAL A 544 -5.29 -22.42 26.69
N LEU A 545 -4.69 -23.61 26.65
CA LEU A 545 -4.33 -24.35 25.45
C LEU A 545 -5.46 -25.33 25.11
N VAL A 546 -6.18 -25.08 24.03
CA VAL A 546 -7.22 -26.00 23.54
C VAL A 546 -6.66 -26.78 22.36
N ARG A 547 -6.65 -28.11 22.48
CA ARG A 547 -6.20 -29.05 21.44
C ARG A 547 -7.42 -29.63 20.72
N LEU A 548 -7.54 -29.43 19.40
CA LEU A 548 -8.64 -29.97 18.58
C LEU A 548 -8.11 -30.95 17.52
N ARG A 549 -8.64 -32.19 17.51
CA ARG A 549 -8.38 -33.24 16.50
C ARG A 549 -9.31 -33.08 15.28
N ARG A 550 -9.06 -33.80 14.18
CA ARG A 550 -9.94 -33.84 12.98
C ARG A 550 -10.91 -35.01 12.95
N PRO A 551 -12.02 -34.90 12.20
CA PRO A 551 -12.74 -33.66 11.85
C PRO A 551 -13.59 -33.22 13.06
N ALA A 552 -13.43 -31.96 13.51
CA ALA A 552 -14.19 -31.48 14.67
C ALA A 552 -14.54 -29.99 14.57
N ALA A 553 -15.80 -29.70 14.87
CA ALA A 553 -16.25 -28.37 15.28
C ALA A 553 -16.47 -28.38 16.80
N ARG A 554 -15.91 -27.40 17.52
CA ARG A 554 -16.08 -27.24 18.96
C ARG A 554 -16.38 -25.80 19.32
N VAL A 555 -17.24 -25.61 20.30
CA VAL A 555 -17.47 -24.31 20.93
C VAL A 555 -16.50 -24.15 22.09
N VAL A 556 -15.75 -23.06 22.07
CA VAL A 556 -14.89 -22.61 23.17
C VAL A 556 -15.59 -21.43 23.84
N GLN A 557 -15.85 -21.56 25.13
CA GLN A 557 -16.54 -20.54 25.91
C GLN A 557 -15.68 -20.09 27.09
N VAL A 558 -15.61 -18.79 27.31
CA VAL A 558 -14.93 -18.17 28.46
C VAL A 558 -15.97 -17.41 29.26
N ARG A 559 -16.07 -17.70 30.57
CA ARG A 559 -16.97 -17.01 31.50
C ARG A 559 -16.17 -16.54 32.71
N ALA A 560 -16.49 -15.37 33.24
CA ALA A 560 -16.03 -14.93 34.55
C ALA A 560 -17.15 -14.11 35.20
N GLN A 561 -17.29 -14.18 36.52
CA GLN A 561 -18.33 -13.42 37.22
C GLN A 561 -18.08 -11.93 37.01
N GLY A 562 -19.10 -11.21 36.56
CA GLY A 562 -19.02 -9.78 36.27
C GLY A 562 -18.25 -9.39 35.00
N TYR A 563 -18.01 -10.33 34.07
CA TYR A 563 -17.51 -10.07 32.73
C TYR A 563 -18.44 -10.65 31.67
N ALA A 564 -18.45 -10.06 30.47
CA ALA A 564 -19.21 -10.59 29.35
C ALA A 564 -18.66 -11.96 28.92
N ALA A 565 -19.52 -12.97 28.86
CA ALA A 565 -19.14 -14.31 28.42
C ALA A 565 -18.81 -14.33 26.93
N VAL A 566 -17.66 -14.90 26.55
CA VAL A 566 -17.19 -14.94 25.16
C VAL A 566 -17.32 -16.35 24.60
N ARG A 567 -17.84 -16.49 23.37
CA ARG A 567 -18.01 -17.79 22.71
C ARG A 567 -17.40 -17.78 21.32
N TYR A 568 -16.57 -18.78 21.01
CA TYR A 568 -16.00 -19.02 19.68
C TYR A 568 -16.45 -20.37 19.15
N ARG A 569 -16.85 -20.45 17.88
CA ARG A 569 -16.97 -21.71 17.13
C ARG A 569 -15.67 -21.94 16.38
N VAL A 570 -14.99 -23.04 16.66
CA VAL A 570 -13.76 -23.43 15.97
C VAL A 570 -14.00 -24.72 15.22
N ALA A 571 -13.90 -24.66 13.89
CA ALA A 571 -14.08 -25.79 12.99
C ALA A 571 -12.76 -26.09 12.27
N VAL A 572 -12.21 -27.28 12.51
CA VAL A 572 -11.04 -27.78 11.78
C VAL A 572 -11.57 -28.51 10.54
N ARG A 573 -11.33 -27.94 9.35
CA ARG A 573 -11.82 -28.51 8.08
C ARG A 573 -10.83 -29.51 7.49
N ARG A 574 -9.52 -29.19 7.48
CA ARG A 574 -8.44 -30.06 6.95
C ARG A 574 -7.05 -29.64 7.48
N PRO A 575 -5.96 -30.37 7.21
CA PRO A 575 -4.66 -29.79 6.86
C PRO A 575 -4.26 -28.36 7.23
N GLY A 576 -4.13 -27.89 8.48
CA GLY A 576 -3.74 -26.48 8.69
C GLY A 576 -4.79 -25.41 8.29
N ARG A 577 -6.03 -25.81 7.94
CA ARG A 577 -7.14 -24.90 7.64
C ARG A 577 -8.21 -24.99 8.74
N ALA A 578 -8.26 -23.99 9.61
CA ALA A 578 -9.26 -23.89 10.68
C ALA A 578 -10.05 -22.58 10.57
N VAL A 579 -11.36 -22.67 10.76
CA VAL A 579 -12.26 -21.51 10.81
C VAL A 579 -12.66 -21.25 12.26
N VAL A 580 -12.37 -20.05 12.74
CA VAL A 580 -12.72 -19.54 14.07
C VAL A 580 -13.70 -18.40 13.83
N ARG A 581 -14.93 -18.58 14.29
CA ARG A 581 -15.97 -17.55 14.26
C ARG A 581 -16.30 -17.16 15.68
N LEU A 582 -16.23 -15.86 15.98
CA LEU A 582 -16.78 -15.34 17.22
C LEU A 582 -18.31 -15.43 17.15
N LEU A 583 -18.91 -16.05 18.16
CA LEU A 583 -20.36 -16.21 18.26
C LEU A 583 -20.99 -15.09 19.10
N SER A 584 -20.34 -14.68 20.18
CA SER A 584 -20.82 -13.60 21.06
C SER A 584 -19.75 -13.10 22.03
N GLY A 585 -19.91 -11.87 22.51
CA GLY A 585 -19.19 -11.34 23.69
C GLY A 585 -17.79 -10.76 23.46
N GLY A 586 -17.40 -10.38 22.24
CA GLY A 586 -16.10 -9.74 21.96
C GLY A 586 -16.07 -8.99 20.62
N ARG A 587 -14.96 -8.31 20.29
CA ARG A 587 -14.73 -7.76 18.93
C ARG A 587 -14.38 -8.90 17.96
N ARG A 588 -14.93 -8.85 16.74
CA ARG A 588 -14.56 -9.77 15.64
C ARG A 588 -13.06 -9.63 15.40
N LEU A 589 -12.31 -10.72 15.44
CA LEU A 589 -10.97 -10.72 14.83
C LEU A 589 -11.22 -10.63 13.32
N GLN A 590 -10.79 -9.52 12.70
CA GLN A 590 -10.50 -9.49 11.27
C GLN A 590 -9.54 -10.65 11.00
N ARG A 591 -9.88 -11.42 9.97
CA ARG A 591 -9.34 -12.75 9.73
C ARG A 591 -8.49 -12.75 8.50
#